data_AF-A0A0F9P217-F1
#
_entry.id   AF-A0A0F9P217-F1
#
_cell.length_a   1.000
_cell.length_b   1.000
_cell.length_c   1.000
_cell.angle_alpha   90.00
_cell.angle_beta   90.00
_cell.angle_gamma   90.00
#
_symmetry.space_group_name_H-M   'P 1'
#
loop_
_entity.id
_entity.type
_entity.pdbx_description
1 polymer ?
#
loop_
_entity_poly.entity_id
_entity_poly.type
_entity_poly.pdbx_seq_one_letter_code
_entity_poly.pdbx_strand_id
1 'polypeptide(L)' 'MLSKKYENSLDVVITEMKELKKKITKEFILNYVVSQVFAGTRLGAKLSKITRKQVVLYCEKNKIK' A
#
# COMPACT_ATOMS: atom_id res chain seq x y z
N MET A 1 -5.66 -8.83 -12.67
CA MET A 1 -6.28 -9.25 -11.40
C MET A 1 -5.25 -9.11 -10.29
N LEU A 2 -5.58 -8.49 -9.14
CA LEU A 2 -4.64 -8.42 -8.02
C LEU A 2 -4.48 -9.81 -7.39
N SER A 3 -3.26 -10.22 -7.05
CA SER A 3 -3.07 -11.46 -6.30
C SER A 3 -3.47 -11.23 -4.84
N LYS A 4 -4.05 -12.24 -4.18
CA LYS A 4 -4.37 -12.20 -2.73
C LYS A 4 -3.18 -11.77 -1.86
N LYS A 5 -1.96 -12.16 -2.25
CA LYS A 5 -0.73 -11.81 -1.52
C LYS A 5 -0.44 -10.30 -1.54
N TYR A 6 -0.71 -9.65 -2.67
CA TYR A 6 -0.53 -8.20 -2.79
C TYR A 6 -1.66 -7.43 -2.10
N GLU A 7 -2.90 -7.93 -2.13
CA GLU A 7 -4.00 -7.35 -1.35
C GLU A 7 -3.69 -7.37 0.15
N ASN A 8 -3.28 -8.51 0.70
CA ASN A 8 -2.94 -8.62 2.12
C ASN A 8 -1.80 -7.66 2.52
N SER A 9 -0.83 -7.43 1.64
CA SER A 9 0.28 -6.50 1.92
C SER A 9 -0.19 -5.05 1.94
N LEU A 10 -1.15 -4.70 1.08
CA LEU A 10 -1.76 -3.37 1.06
C LEU A 10 -2.73 -3.18 2.22
N ASP A 11 -3.47 -4.21 2.63
CA ASP A 11 -4.34 -4.15 3.82
C ASP A 11 -3.55 -3.84 5.09
N VAL A 12 -2.35 -4.40 5.24
CA VAL A 12 -1.44 -4.05 6.35
C VAL A 12 -1.05 -2.58 6.29
N VAL A 13 -0.70 -2.06 5.12
CA VAL A 13 -0.39 -0.63 4.92
C VAL A 13 -1.58 0.24 5.32
N ILE A 14 -2.78 -0.09 4.85
CA ILE A 14 -4.02 0.62 5.20
C ILE A 14 -4.27 0.59 6.71
N THR A 15 -4.01 -0.55 7.37
CA THR A 15 -4.20 -0.70 8.81
C THR A 15 -3.24 0.19 9.59
N GLU A 16 -1.95 0.18 9.26
CA GLU A 16 -0.96 1.08 9.90
C GLU A 16 -1.33 2.57 9.68
N MET A 17 -1.81 2.92 8.49
CA MET A 17 -2.24 4.29 8.20
C MET A 17 -3.47 4.71 9.01
N LYS A 18 -4.42 3.79 9.24
CA LYS A 18 -5.60 4.03 10.10
C LYS A 18 -5.18 4.24 11.55
N GLU A 19 -4.26 3.43 12.07
CA GLU A 19 -3.73 3.58 13.44
C GLU A 19 -3.04 4.92 13.63
N LEU A 20 -2.29 5.37 12.63
CA LEU A 20 -1.63 6.68 12.62
C LEU A 20 -2.60 7.86 12.40
N LYS A 21 -3.92 7.62 12.30
CA LYS A 21 -4.97 8.60 11.96
C LYS A 21 -4.63 9.44 10.71
N LYS A 22 -3.86 8.88 9.78
CA LYS A 22 -3.47 9.57 8.54
C LYS A 22 -4.61 9.48 7.52
N LYS A 23 -4.71 10.52 6.69
CA LYS A 23 -5.63 10.53 5.57
C LYS A 23 -5.22 9.44 4.58
N ILE A 24 -6.13 8.52 4.28
CA ILE A 24 -5.90 7.42 3.35
C ILE A 24 -6.32 7.88 1.96
N THR A 25 -5.35 8.31 1.17
CA THR A 25 -5.54 8.60 -0.26
C THR A 25 -4.62 7.73 -1.09
N LYS A 26 -4.96 7.55 -2.37
CA LYS A 26 -4.14 6.80 -3.33
C LYS A 26 -2.70 7.29 -3.37
N GLU A 27 -2.49 8.61 -3.38
CA GLU A 27 -1.16 9.21 -3.38
C GLU A 27 -0.39 8.94 -2.10
N PHE A 28 -1.07 8.98 -0.96
CA PHE A 28 -0.41 8.72 0.32
C PHE A 28 0.01 7.25 0.44
N ILE A 29 -0.82 6.31 -0.03
CA ILE A 29 -0.48 4.89 -0.05
C ILE A 29 0.74 4.66 -0.97
N LEU A 30 0.76 5.28 -2.15
CA LEU A 30 1.90 5.21 -3.06
C LEU A 30 3.18 5.75 -2.41
N ASN A 31 3.12 6.93 -1.81
CA ASN A 31 4.28 7.53 -1.15
C ASN A 31 4.74 6.71 0.05
N TYR A 32 3.81 6.16 0.83
CA TYR A 32 4.14 5.29 1.96
C TYR A 32 4.81 4.00 1.51
N VAL A 33 4.27 3.34 0.48
CA VAL A 33 4.87 2.14 -0.12
C VAL A 33 6.30 2.42 -0.58
N VAL A 34 6.50 3.50 -1.33
CA VAL A 34 7.84 3.91 -1.80
C VAL A 34 8.77 4.20 -0.62
N SER A 35 8.30 4.95 0.38
CA SER A 35 9.09 5.28 1.57
C SER A 35 9.50 4.03 2.36
N GLN A 36 8.60 3.06 2.51
CA GLN A 36 8.90 1.81 3.22
C GLN A 36 9.93 0.96 2.46
N VAL A 37 9.82 0.91 1.12
CA VAL A 37 10.80 0.24 0.26
C VAL A 37 12.17 0.90 0.40
N PHE A 38 12.23 2.24 0.36
CA PHE A 38 13.47 3.00 0.48
C PHE A 38 14.13 2.86 1.86
N ALA A 39 13.32 2.83 2.92
CA ALA A 39 13.78 2.63 4.28
C ALA A 39 14.31 1.21 4.55
N GLY A 40 14.19 0.27 3.59
CA GLY A 40 14.70 -1.09 3.73
C GLY A 40 13.99 -1.90 4.81
N THR A 41 12.78 -1.51 5.21
CA THR A 41 12.04 -2.20 6.27
C THR A 41 11.58 -3.59 5.81
N ARG A 42 11.27 -4.48 6.77
CA ARG A 42 10.69 -5.80 6.47
C ARG A 42 9.40 -5.70 5.66
N LEU A 43 8.60 -4.66 5.91
CA LEU A 43 7.40 -4.35 5.15
C LEU A 43 7.78 -3.84 3.75
N GLY A 44 8.74 -2.92 3.65
CA GLY A 44 9.31 -2.44 2.39
C GLY A 44 9.79 -3.56 1.47
N ALA A 45 10.49 -4.57 1.99
CA ALA A 45 10.92 -5.73 1.20
C ALA A 45 9.73 -6.49 0.59
N LYS A 46 8.60 -6.60 1.29
CA LYS A 46 7.36 -7.21 0.77
C LYS A 46 6.67 -6.32 -0.25
N LEU A 47 6.65 -5.01 0.01
CA LEU A 47 6.04 -4.00 -0.84
C LEU A 47 6.87 -3.70 -2.11
N SER A 48 8.17 -4.01 -2.14
CA SER A 48 9.08 -3.79 -3.27
C SER A 48 8.62 -4.48 -4.57
N LYS A 49 7.84 -5.55 -4.44
CA LYS A 49 7.26 -6.30 -5.56
C LYS A 49 5.91 -5.76 -6.02
N ILE A 50 5.35 -4.77 -5.31
CA ILE A 50 4.08 -4.14 -5.64
C ILE A 50 4.33 -3.01 -6.63
N THR A 51 3.67 -3.10 -7.77
CA THR A 51 3.74 -2.08 -8.82
C THR A 51 2.72 -0.98 -8.57
N ARG A 52 2.97 0.22 -9.10
CA ARG A 52 2.01 1.35 -9.08
C ARG A 52 0.63 0.95 -9.61
N LYS A 53 0.56 0.15 -10.68
CA LYS A 53 -0.69 -0.37 -11.24
C LYS A 53 -1.49 -1.19 -10.23
N GLN A 54 -0.83 -1.99 -9.40
CA GLN A 54 -1.52 -2.80 -8.38
C GLN A 54 -2.06 -1.93 -7.23
N VAL A 55 -1.33 -0.89 -6.82
CA VAL A 55 -1.84 0.06 -5.83
C VAL A 55 -3.10 0.77 -6.35
N VAL A 56 -3.08 1.20 -7.62
CA VAL A 56 -4.25 1.83 -8.26
C VAL A 56 -5.45 0.88 -8.28
N LEU A 57 -5.26 -0.36 -8.78
CA LEU A 57 -6.32 -1.37 -8.82
C LEU A 57 -6.90 -1.69 -7.43
N TYR A 58 -6.04 -1.73 -6.41
CA TYR A 58 -6.48 -1.92 -5.02
C TYR A 58 -7.31 -0.73 -4.51
N CYS A 59 -6.86 0.51 -4.79
CA CYS A 59 -7.58 1.71 -4.38
C CYS A 59 -8.95 1.81 -5.06
N GLU A 60 -9.03 1.50 -6.36
CA GLU A 60 -10.29 1.44 -7.12
C GLU A 60 -11.25 0.41 -6.53
N LYS A 61 -10.76 -0.81 -6.26
CA LYS A 61 -11.54 -1.89 -5.63
C LYS A 61 -12.12 -1.46 -4.27
N ASN A 62 -11.34 -0.73 -3.48
CA ASN A 62 -11.71 -0.31 -2.13
C ASN A 62 -12.33 1.10 -2.05
N LYS A 63 -12.64 1.73 -3.20
CA LYS A 63 -13.20 3.09 -3.28
C LYS A 63 -12.37 4.15 -2.52
N ILE A 64 -11.05 3.97 -2.50
CA ILE A 64 -10.10 4.92 -1.92
C ILE A 64 -9.83 6.01 -2.96
N LYS A 65 -10.06 7.28 -2.58
CA LYS A 65 -9.87 8.44 -3.44
C LYS A 65 -8.39 8.77 -3.68
#